data_AF-A0A525IWD3-F1
#
_entry.id   AF-A0A525IWD3-F1
#
_cell.length_a   1.000
_cell.length_b   1.000
_cell.length_c   1.000
_cell.angle_alpha   90.00
_cell.angle_beta   90.00
_cell.angle_gamma   90.00
#
_symmetry.space_group_name_H-M   'P 1'
#
loop_
_entity.id
_entity.type
_entity.pdbx_description
1 polymer ?
#
loop_
_entity_poly.entity_id
_entity_poly.type
_entity_poly.pdbx_seq_one_letter_code
_entity_poly.pdbx_strand_id
1 'polypeptide(L)'
;MPRKIKTDVGLSALCAILWSGYAHAAPATLLPPGPIGSHLQTYVDAVNGRSGAVEAFSTELSASFEEPHSLGALQRYFDGQHRVTGGITAVGFRLAPGSMTKGQLVFRDTIYGGLRALAVTFDETPSHRIIDISPTPAPGWAIAVARPKSPAQVAMYAATLIDRGCQADVFSGAFLVAHQGKVIVERACGEADKRGHVANNLDTRINLGSINKAFTAVAVAQLAETQRLSLSEPLSDFVDDSWLPQDIARRITVAQLLAMTSGLGSYFDDNPMSRLRENRTLDDYKPLIRAQTLQAAPGQKFIYSDTGYFLLGLVVQKASGENYYEYVRKHIYRPAGMTDTDSFDTEDPSQRLAVGYLRSGDHSGWRENRLQIPRKGVPDGGGYSTAHDLLRFAEALKQGQLV
;
A
#
# COMPACT_ATOMS: atom_id res chain seq x y z
N MET A 1 0.54 -0.22 22.38
CA MET A 1 0.36 0.59 21.15
C MET A 1 -0.93 0.12 20.49
N PRO A 2 -1.98 0.95 20.44
CA PRO A 2 -3.26 0.54 19.85
C PRO A 2 -3.09 0.40 18.33
N ARG A 3 -3.50 -0.74 17.78
CA ARG A 3 -3.52 -0.98 16.34
C ARG A 3 -4.77 -0.29 15.79
N LYS A 4 -4.60 0.89 15.18
CA LYS A 4 -5.63 1.55 14.38
C LYS A 4 -6.30 0.54 13.45
N ILE A 5 -7.62 0.60 13.30
CA ILE A 5 -8.30 0.07 12.12
C ILE A 5 -7.58 0.69 10.92
N LYS A 6 -6.86 -0.14 10.14
CA LYS A 6 -6.25 0.30 8.89
C LYS A 6 -7.38 0.63 7.93
N THR A 7 -7.70 1.91 7.80
CA THR A 7 -8.67 2.43 6.83
C THR A 7 -8.14 2.40 5.39
N ASP A 8 -6.88 1.99 5.19
CA ASP A 8 -6.33 1.71 3.86
C ASP A 8 -6.57 0.26 3.46
N VAL A 9 -7.62 0.05 2.66
CA VAL A 9 -7.72 -1.11 1.77
C VAL A 9 -6.74 -0.88 0.62
N GLY A 10 -5.45 -1.01 0.92
CA GLY A 10 -4.40 -1.13 -0.10
C GLY A 10 -4.54 -2.48 -0.80
N LEU A 11 -4.64 -2.44 -2.13
CA LEU A 11 -4.68 -3.59 -3.06
C LEU A 11 -3.87 -4.78 -2.54
N SER A 12 -4.54 -5.81 -2.01
CA SER A 12 -3.92 -7.11 -1.79
C SER A 12 -4.99 -8.21 -1.84
N ALA A 13 -4.73 -9.19 -2.71
CA ALA A 13 -5.51 -10.39 -3.07
C ALA A 13 -6.37 -10.29 -4.35
N LEU A 14 -5.71 -10.39 -5.51
CA LEU A 14 -6.30 -10.67 -6.82
C LEU A 14 -6.35 -12.20 -7.05
N CYS A 15 -7.51 -12.85 -6.88
CA CYS A 15 -7.85 -14.16 -7.48
C CYS A 15 -9.30 -14.60 -7.18
N ALA A 16 -10.23 -14.45 -8.14
CA ALA A 16 -11.20 -15.42 -8.67
C ALA A 16 -12.20 -14.71 -9.63
N ILE A 17 -12.51 -15.29 -10.82
CA ILE A 17 -13.89 -15.57 -11.31
C ILE A 17 -13.93 -16.29 -12.68
N LEU A 18 -14.75 -17.35 -12.67
CA LEU A 18 -15.61 -18.08 -13.65
C LEU A 18 -15.14 -18.42 -15.08
N TRP A 19 -15.08 -19.75 -15.29
CA TRP A 19 -15.51 -20.41 -16.53
C TRP A 19 -17.03 -20.62 -16.49
N SER A 20 -17.73 -20.30 -17.58
CA SER A 20 -19.16 -20.57 -17.77
C SER A 20 -19.36 -22.05 -18.14
N GLY A 21 -20.05 -22.77 -17.27
CA GLY A 21 -20.45 -24.14 -17.55
C GLY A 21 -20.71 -24.93 -16.28
N TYR A 22 -21.56 -24.42 -15.40
CA TYR A 22 -22.37 -25.15 -14.41
C TYR A 22 -23.08 -24.09 -13.56
N ALA A 23 -24.35 -23.84 -13.85
CA ALA A 23 -25.23 -23.13 -12.91
C ALA A 23 -25.35 -24.01 -11.66
N HIS A 24 -24.56 -23.72 -10.62
CA HIS A 24 -24.85 -24.20 -9.28
C HIS A 24 -25.64 -23.10 -8.57
N ALA A 25 -26.81 -23.48 -8.06
CA ALA A 25 -27.62 -22.68 -7.16
C ALA A 25 -26.73 -22.00 -6.10
N ALA A 26 -27.06 -20.75 -5.75
CA ALA A 26 -26.42 -20.07 -4.64
C ALA A 26 -26.45 -21.00 -3.41
N PRO A 27 -25.31 -21.31 -2.78
CA PRO A 27 -25.34 -22.12 -1.56
C PRO A 27 -26.11 -21.34 -0.50
N ALA A 28 -27.00 -22.05 0.20
CA ALA A 28 -27.66 -21.54 1.41
C ALA A 28 -26.62 -20.87 2.32
N THR A 29 -26.99 -19.77 2.97
CA THR A 29 -26.13 -18.98 3.85
C THR A 29 -25.34 -19.88 4.80
N LEU A 30 -24.02 -19.96 4.62
CA LEU A 30 -23.08 -20.82 5.36
C LEU A 30 -22.63 -20.21 6.70
N LEU A 31 -23.39 -19.25 7.25
CA LEU A 31 -23.12 -18.68 8.56
C LEU A 31 -23.60 -19.66 9.65
N PRO A 32 -22.88 -19.80 10.78
CA PRO A 32 -23.27 -20.72 11.84
C PRO A 32 -24.60 -20.27 12.47
N PRO A 33 -25.38 -21.16 13.09
CA PRO A 33 -26.54 -20.75 13.87
C PRO A 33 -26.11 -19.99 15.14
N GLY A 34 -27.07 -19.29 15.76
CA GLY A 34 -26.87 -18.60 17.04
C GLY A 34 -26.27 -17.20 16.90
N PRO A 35 -25.85 -16.58 18.03
CA PRO A 35 -25.44 -15.17 18.09
C PRO A 35 -24.34 -14.79 17.09
N ILE A 36 -23.30 -15.63 16.96
CA ILE A 36 -22.21 -15.43 15.99
C ILE A 36 -22.77 -15.30 14.57
N GLY A 37 -23.66 -16.19 14.15
CA GLY A 37 -24.28 -16.14 12.83
C GLY A 37 -25.06 -14.86 12.59
N SER A 38 -25.86 -14.47 13.57
CA SER A 38 -26.65 -13.24 13.52
C SER A 38 -25.76 -12.01 13.36
N HIS A 39 -24.71 -11.87 14.16
CA HIS A 39 -23.78 -10.73 14.06
C HIS A 39 -23.07 -10.65 12.71
N LEU A 40 -22.65 -11.79 12.18
CA LEU A 40 -22.03 -11.85 10.85
C LEU A 40 -23.04 -11.51 9.75
N GLN A 41 -24.30 -11.90 9.89
CA GLN A 41 -25.36 -11.52 8.96
C GLN A 41 -25.65 -10.03 9.02
N THR A 42 -25.71 -9.43 10.22
CA THR A 42 -25.87 -7.99 10.40
C THR A 42 -24.71 -7.22 9.73
N TYR A 43 -23.47 -7.69 9.87
CA TYR A 43 -22.32 -7.10 9.16
C TYR A 43 -22.50 -7.15 7.63
N VAL A 44 -22.90 -8.31 7.08
CA VAL A 44 -23.16 -8.49 5.65
C VAL A 44 -24.27 -7.56 5.17
N ASP A 45 -25.33 -7.43 5.96
CA ASP A 45 -26.48 -6.58 5.67
C ASP A 45 -26.10 -5.10 5.70
N ALA A 46 -25.26 -4.68 6.65
CA ALA A 46 -24.72 -3.33 6.75
C ALA A 46 -23.84 -2.97 5.55
N VAL A 47 -22.92 -3.86 5.12
CA VAL A 47 -22.14 -3.66 3.88
C VAL A 47 -23.04 -3.61 2.64
N ASN A 48 -24.17 -4.31 2.65
CA ASN A 48 -25.13 -4.31 1.54
C ASN A 48 -26.14 -3.16 1.60
N GLY A 49 -26.02 -2.23 2.56
CA GLY A 49 -26.88 -1.06 2.66
C GLY A 49 -28.33 -1.39 3.06
N ARG A 50 -28.57 -2.51 3.77
CA ARG A 50 -29.91 -2.82 4.27
C ARG A 50 -30.32 -1.80 5.34
N SER A 51 -31.55 -1.30 5.23
CA SER A 51 -32.10 -0.31 6.16
C SER A 51 -32.03 -0.80 7.62
N GLY A 52 -31.50 0.02 8.52
CA GLY A 52 -31.39 -0.30 9.95
C GLY A 52 -30.23 -1.22 10.33
N ALA A 53 -29.47 -1.75 9.36
CA ALA A 53 -28.42 -2.74 9.63
C ALA A 53 -27.19 -2.12 10.31
N VAL A 54 -26.86 -0.86 10.03
CA VAL A 54 -25.74 -0.16 10.69
C VAL A 54 -26.08 0.15 12.15
N GLU A 55 -27.30 0.56 12.42
CA GLU A 55 -27.83 0.75 13.77
C GLU A 55 -27.82 -0.56 14.54
N ALA A 56 -28.34 -1.64 13.94
CA ALA A 56 -28.31 -2.96 14.54
C ALA A 56 -26.87 -3.39 14.86
N PHE A 57 -25.95 -3.28 13.90
CA PHE A 57 -24.54 -3.61 14.07
C PHE A 57 -23.90 -2.86 15.24
N SER A 58 -24.23 -1.57 15.42
CA SER A 58 -23.69 -0.77 16.54
C SER A 58 -24.03 -1.34 17.92
N THR A 59 -25.15 -2.06 18.04
CA THR A 59 -25.58 -2.69 19.31
C THR A 59 -24.93 -4.05 19.57
N GLU A 60 -24.30 -4.63 18.56
CA GLU A 60 -23.63 -5.94 18.59
C GLU A 60 -22.14 -5.83 18.94
N LEU A 61 -21.62 -4.60 19.01
CA LEU A 61 -20.24 -4.33 19.42
C LEU A 61 -20.08 -4.52 20.94
N SER A 62 -18.97 -5.14 21.32
CA SER A 62 -18.55 -5.24 22.71
C SER A 62 -18.10 -3.87 23.21
N ALA A 63 -18.24 -3.63 24.51
CA ALA A 63 -17.65 -2.45 25.15
C ALA A 63 -16.11 -2.41 25.01
N SER A 64 -15.49 -3.56 24.73
CA SER A 64 -14.05 -3.69 24.47
C SER A 64 -13.66 -3.48 23.00
N PHE A 65 -14.60 -3.22 22.10
CA PHE A 65 -14.29 -2.89 20.71
C PHE A 65 -13.55 -1.55 20.65
N GLU A 66 -12.40 -1.48 20.00
CA GLU A 66 -11.68 -0.21 19.84
C GLU A 66 -12.33 0.62 18.71
N GLU A 67 -12.54 1.92 18.95
CA GLU A 67 -13.15 2.94 18.06
C GLU A 67 -13.17 2.64 16.53
N PRO A 68 -14.23 3.07 15.78
CA PRO A 68 -15.22 4.05 16.20
C PRO A 68 -16.60 3.49 16.59
N HIS A 69 -17.15 4.01 17.69
CA HIS A 69 -18.48 3.63 18.21
C HIS A 69 -19.63 4.51 17.73
N SER A 70 -19.33 5.70 17.17
CA SER A 70 -20.41 6.58 16.71
C SER A 70 -21.11 6.01 15.47
N LEU A 71 -22.43 6.08 15.45
CA LEU A 71 -23.24 5.62 14.31
C LEU A 71 -22.78 6.23 12.99
N GLY A 72 -22.45 7.54 12.98
CA GLY A 72 -21.96 8.21 11.78
C GLY A 72 -20.61 7.68 11.29
N ALA A 73 -19.72 7.22 12.18
CA ALA A 73 -18.46 6.60 11.77
C ALA A 73 -18.65 5.18 11.24
N LEU A 74 -19.55 4.39 11.84
CA LEU A 74 -19.94 3.08 11.33
C LEU A 74 -20.60 3.21 9.95
N GLN A 75 -21.49 4.19 9.75
CA GLN A 75 -22.10 4.46 8.45
C GLN A 75 -21.03 4.73 7.39
N ARG A 76 -20.07 5.62 7.67
CA ARG A 76 -18.94 5.90 6.77
C ARG A 76 -18.11 4.67 6.44
N TYR A 77 -17.86 3.83 7.44
CA TYR A 77 -17.15 2.59 7.26
C TYR A 77 -17.89 1.67 6.30
N PHE A 78 -19.18 1.41 6.54
CA PHE A 78 -19.98 0.51 5.71
C PHE A 78 -20.24 1.06 4.30
N ASP A 79 -20.49 2.37 4.15
CA ASP A 79 -20.56 3.02 2.85
C ASP A 79 -19.25 2.86 2.06
N GLY A 80 -18.12 2.98 2.77
CA GLY A 80 -16.79 2.72 2.23
C GLY A 80 -16.63 1.29 1.73
N GLN A 81 -17.03 0.30 2.54
CA GLN A 81 -17.01 -1.11 2.15
C GLN A 81 -17.94 -1.37 0.96
N HIS A 82 -19.18 -0.88 1.01
CA HIS A 82 -20.15 -1.03 -0.08
C HIS A 82 -19.60 -0.48 -1.39
N ARG A 83 -19.05 0.75 -1.37
CA ARG A 83 -18.49 1.38 -2.57
C ARG A 83 -17.39 0.55 -3.21
N VAL A 84 -16.44 0.01 -2.43
CA VAL A 84 -15.29 -0.75 -2.98
C VAL A 84 -15.63 -2.19 -3.33
N THR A 85 -16.76 -2.71 -2.84
CA THR A 85 -17.19 -4.11 -3.08
C THR A 85 -18.41 -4.23 -4.00
N GLY A 86 -19.22 -3.18 -4.14
CA GLY A 86 -20.57 -3.24 -4.72
C GLY A 86 -21.55 -4.05 -3.88
N GLY A 87 -21.24 -4.27 -2.60
CA GLY A 87 -21.89 -5.26 -1.74
C GLY A 87 -21.17 -6.60 -1.73
N ILE A 88 -21.53 -7.44 -0.76
CA ILE A 88 -20.87 -8.72 -0.46
C ILE A 88 -21.88 -9.85 -0.27
N THR A 89 -21.46 -11.06 -0.63
CA THR A 89 -22.20 -12.30 -0.32
C THR A 89 -21.34 -13.18 0.57
N ALA A 90 -21.85 -13.56 1.75
CA ALA A 90 -21.16 -14.50 2.62
C ALA A 90 -20.97 -15.86 1.92
N VAL A 91 -19.74 -16.36 1.94
CA VAL A 91 -19.36 -17.66 1.41
C VAL A 91 -19.24 -18.68 2.52
N GLY A 92 -18.83 -18.26 3.72
CA GLY A 92 -18.86 -19.11 4.90
C GLY A 92 -18.05 -18.54 6.04
N PHE A 93 -18.16 -19.16 7.21
CA PHE A 93 -17.42 -18.78 8.40
C PHE A 93 -16.77 -20.00 9.04
N ARG A 94 -15.55 -19.83 9.57
CA ARG A 94 -14.87 -20.87 10.36
C ARG A 94 -14.19 -20.27 11.58
N LEU A 95 -14.36 -20.91 12.72
CA LEU A 95 -13.55 -20.62 13.90
C LEU A 95 -12.10 -21.05 13.66
N ALA A 96 -11.16 -20.32 14.27
CA ALA A 96 -9.76 -20.69 14.31
C ALA A 96 -9.61 -22.00 15.12
N PRO A 97 -8.66 -22.89 14.75
CA PRO A 97 -8.44 -24.13 15.49
C PRO A 97 -8.23 -23.88 17.00
N GLY A 98 -9.03 -24.55 17.83
CA GLY A 98 -8.97 -24.42 19.30
C GLY A 98 -9.56 -23.11 19.86
N SER A 99 -10.20 -22.28 19.03
CA SER A 99 -10.86 -21.05 19.49
C SER A 99 -12.37 -21.15 19.39
N MET A 100 -13.06 -20.65 20.41
CA MET A 100 -14.53 -20.48 20.40
C MET A 100 -14.95 -19.04 20.06
N THR A 101 -14.00 -18.12 20.03
CA THR A 101 -14.26 -16.67 19.93
C THR A 101 -13.57 -16.01 18.77
N LYS A 102 -12.61 -16.66 18.10
CA LYS A 102 -11.92 -16.12 16.94
C LYS A 102 -12.26 -16.94 15.72
N GLY A 103 -12.66 -16.27 14.65
CA GLY A 103 -12.93 -16.93 13.38
C GLY A 103 -12.69 -16.03 12.18
N GLN A 104 -13.02 -16.56 11.01
CA GLN A 104 -12.86 -15.89 9.74
C GLN A 104 -14.16 -15.96 8.95
N LEU A 105 -14.72 -14.79 8.64
CA LEU A 105 -15.81 -14.64 7.68
C LEU A 105 -15.19 -14.54 6.29
N VAL A 106 -15.57 -15.43 5.39
CA VAL A 106 -15.24 -15.36 3.97
C VAL A 106 -16.45 -14.86 3.19
N PHE A 107 -16.24 -13.91 2.30
CA PHE A 107 -17.27 -13.36 1.44
C PHE A 107 -16.75 -13.12 0.03
N ARG A 108 -17.69 -13.00 -0.90
CA ARG A 108 -17.43 -12.62 -2.29
C ARG A 108 -17.88 -11.18 -2.48
N ASP A 109 -17.03 -10.32 -3.02
CA ASP A 109 -17.43 -8.97 -3.42
C ASP A 109 -18.12 -8.98 -4.79
N THR A 110 -19.00 -8.02 -5.05
CA THR A 110 -19.80 -7.94 -6.28
C THR A 110 -19.00 -7.37 -7.46
N ILE A 111 -18.14 -6.38 -7.21
CA ILE A 111 -17.39 -5.67 -8.27
C ILE A 111 -16.34 -6.59 -8.90
N TYR A 112 -15.39 -7.09 -8.13
CA TYR A 112 -14.33 -7.94 -8.65
C TYR A 112 -14.76 -9.40 -8.66
N GLY A 113 -15.71 -9.79 -7.81
CA GLY A 113 -16.08 -11.19 -7.68
C GLY A 113 -15.08 -12.02 -6.90
N GLY A 114 -14.05 -11.38 -6.34
CA GLY A 114 -12.98 -12.03 -5.58
C GLY A 114 -13.47 -12.51 -4.23
N LEU A 115 -12.80 -13.54 -3.70
CA LEU A 115 -12.98 -13.96 -2.32
C LEU A 115 -12.12 -13.08 -1.40
N ARG A 116 -12.74 -12.58 -0.35
CA ARG A 116 -12.11 -11.79 0.72
C ARG A 116 -12.42 -12.41 2.06
N ALA A 117 -11.64 -12.09 3.07
CA ALA A 117 -11.90 -12.54 4.43
C ALA A 117 -11.71 -11.43 5.46
N LEU A 118 -12.47 -11.56 6.54
CA LEU A 118 -12.32 -10.78 7.76
C LEU A 118 -12.03 -11.74 8.90
N ALA A 119 -10.96 -11.48 9.65
CA ALA A 119 -10.80 -12.05 10.98
C ALA A 119 -11.78 -11.33 11.91
N VAL A 120 -12.54 -12.10 12.67
CA VAL A 120 -13.53 -11.59 13.61
C VAL A 120 -13.23 -12.20 14.98
N THR A 121 -13.16 -11.36 16.00
CA THR A 121 -13.03 -11.77 17.40
C THR A 121 -14.31 -11.40 18.14
N PHE A 122 -14.85 -12.34 18.89
CA PHE A 122 -16.03 -12.21 19.73
C PHE A 122 -15.63 -12.25 21.22
N ASP A 123 -16.49 -11.75 22.09
CA ASP A 123 -16.34 -11.95 23.53
C ASP A 123 -16.73 -13.38 23.95
N GLU A 124 -16.34 -13.73 25.18
CA GLU A 124 -16.61 -15.05 25.78
C GLU A 124 -18.01 -15.12 26.42
N THR A 125 -18.83 -14.08 26.26
CA THR A 125 -20.19 -14.07 26.81
C THR A 125 -21.11 -14.92 25.94
N PRO A 126 -22.26 -15.40 26.46
CA PRO A 126 -23.26 -16.08 25.64
C PRO A 126 -23.78 -15.23 24.47
N SER A 127 -23.67 -13.89 24.56
CA SER A 127 -24.05 -13.01 23.46
C SER A 127 -23.00 -12.91 22.35
N HIS A 128 -21.75 -13.35 22.59
CA HIS A 128 -20.67 -13.31 21.60
C HIS A 128 -20.55 -11.97 20.85
N ARG A 129 -20.52 -10.85 21.57
CA ARG A 129 -20.42 -9.53 20.92
C ARG A 129 -19.07 -9.35 20.24
N ILE A 130 -19.03 -8.56 19.17
CA ILE A 130 -17.83 -8.36 18.37
C ILE A 130 -16.84 -7.47 19.13
N ILE A 131 -15.61 -7.95 19.30
CA ILE A 131 -14.46 -7.21 19.89
C ILE A 131 -13.54 -6.66 18.81
N ASP A 132 -13.34 -7.37 17.71
CA ASP A 132 -12.45 -6.93 16.63
C ASP A 132 -12.93 -7.46 15.27
N ILE A 133 -12.78 -6.63 14.25
CA ILE A 133 -12.91 -7.01 12.85
C ILE A 133 -11.72 -6.45 12.09
N SER A 134 -10.96 -7.34 11.46
CA SER A 134 -9.78 -6.94 10.70
C SER A 134 -9.69 -7.69 9.36
N PRO A 135 -9.28 -7.02 8.27
CA PRO A 135 -9.09 -7.67 6.98
C PRO A 135 -7.97 -8.71 7.07
N THR A 136 -8.20 -9.87 6.45
CA THR A 136 -7.22 -10.96 6.38
C THR A 136 -7.25 -11.58 4.99
N PRO A 137 -6.13 -12.13 4.47
CA PRO A 137 -6.16 -12.87 3.22
C PRO A 137 -7.21 -13.98 3.26
N ALA A 138 -7.92 -14.18 2.14
CA ALA A 138 -8.84 -15.31 2.03
C ALA A 138 -8.09 -16.62 2.29
N PRO A 139 -8.56 -17.48 3.20
CA PRO A 139 -7.83 -18.68 3.58
C PRO A 139 -7.87 -19.72 2.46
N GLY A 140 -6.81 -20.53 2.34
CA GLY A 140 -6.67 -21.52 1.26
C GLY A 140 -7.82 -22.52 1.15
N TRP A 141 -8.51 -22.82 2.26
CA TRP A 141 -9.69 -23.69 2.25
C TRP A 141 -10.91 -23.08 1.53
N ALA A 142 -10.99 -21.76 1.48
CA ALA A 142 -12.05 -21.06 0.75
C ALA A 142 -11.69 -20.86 -0.72
N ILE A 143 -10.40 -20.89 -1.04
CA ILE A 143 -9.87 -20.71 -2.40
C ILE A 143 -9.96 -22.03 -3.15
N ALA A 144 -11.14 -22.38 -3.65
CA ALA A 144 -11.30 -23.34 -4.74
C ALA A 144 -11.07 -22.64 -6.09
N VAL A 145 -9.95 -21.93 -6.25
CA VAL A 145 -9.66 -21.18 -7.48
C VAL A 145 -8.77 -22.04 -8.37
N ALA A 146 -9.32 -22.46 -9.52
CA ALA A 146 -8.51 -22.97 -10.60
C ALA A 146 -7.55 -21.85 -11.02
N ARG A 147 -6.25 -22.02 -10.73
CA ARG A 147 -5.24 -21.07 -11.16
C ARG A 147 -5.26 -20.99 -12.69
N PRO A 148 -5.15 -19.79 -13.30
CA PRO A 148 -4.99 -19.66 -14.73
C PRO A 148 -3.84 -20.58 -15.20
N LYS A 149 -4.09 -21.40 -16.21
CA LYS A 149 -3.15 -22.40 -16.72
C LYS A 149 -2.32 -21.89 -17.90
N SER A 150 -2.58 -20.68 -18.39
CA SER A 150 -1.87 -20.08 -19.51
C SER A 150 -1.81 -18.55 -19.39
N PRO A 151 -0.83 -17.89 -20.05
CA PRO A 151 -0.77 -16.42 -20.13
C PRO A 151 -2.04 -15.79 -20.71
N ALA A 152 -2.69 -16.42 -21.68
CA ALA A 152 -3.95 -15.93 -22.25
C ALA A 152 -5.09 -15.92 -21.22
N GLN A 153 -5.18 -16.96 -20.38
CA GLN A 153 -6.15 -16.99 -19.28
C GLN A 153 -5.83 -15.95 -18.21
N VAL A 154 -4.55 -15.73 -17.88
CA VAL A 154 -4.13 -14.64 -16.99
C VAL A 154 -4.55 -13.29 -17.57
N ALA A 155 -4.32 -13.07 -18.86
CA ALA A 155 -4.66 -11.82 -19.51
C ALA A 155 -6.16 -11.54 -19.49
N MET A 156 -6.98 -12.52 -19.90
CA MET A 156 -8.44 -12.40 -19.87
C MET A 156 -8.96 -12.14 -18.45
N TYR A 157 -8.41 -12.83 -17.46
CA TYR A 157 -8.79 -12.67 -16.07
C TYR A 157 -8.41 -11.28 -15.53
N ALA A 158 -7.17 -10.85 -15.74
CA ALA A 158 -6.69 -9.54 -15.32
C ALA A 158 -7.47 -8.41 -16.00
N ALA A 159 -7.70 -8.50 -17.32
CA ALA A 159 -8.52 -7.55 -18.08
C ALA A 159 -9.93 -7.43 -17.51
N THR A 160 -10.61 -8.56 -17.25
CA THR A 160 -11.96 -8.56 -16.68
C THR A 160 -12.01 -7.85 -15.33
N LEU A 161 -11.04 -8.11 -14.44
CA LEU A 161 -11.01 -7.48 -13.12
C LEU A 161 -10.82 -5.98 -13.21
N ILE A 162 -9.85 -5.54 -14.00
CA ILE A 162 -9.55 -4.11 -14.09
C ILE A 162 -10.70 -3.38 -14.80
N ASP A 163 -11.31 -3.98 -15.83
CA ASP A 163 -12.45 -3.39 -16.54
C ASP A 163 -13.66 -3.21 -15.60
N ARG A 164 -13.93 -4.18 -14.71
CA ARG A 164 -14.96 -4.03 -13.67
C ARG A 164 -14.62 -2.95 -12.66
N GLY A 165 -13.36 -2.87 -12.23
CA GLY A 165 -12.90 -1.81 -11.32
C GLY A 165 -13.04 -0.41 -11.92
N CYS A 166 -12.75 -0.28 -13.22
CA CYS A 166 -12.96 0.95 -13.98
C CYS A 166 -14.44 1.31 -14.12
N GLN A 167 -15.29 0.34 -14.50
CA GLN A 167 -16.73 0.57 -14.69
C GLN A 167 -17.44 0.96 -13.39
N ALA A 168 -16.99 0.41 -12.25
CA ALA A 168 -17.55 0.72 -10.94
C ALA A 168 -16.91 1.96 -10.27
N ASP A 169 -16.00 2.67 -10.93
CA ASP A 169 -15.26 3.83 -10.39
C ASP A 169 -14.58 3.54 -9.03
N VAL A 170 -14.05 2.32 -8.89
CA VAL A 170 -13.27 1.91 -7.70
C VAL A 170 -11.77 1.80 -8.00
N PHE A 171 -11.38 1.94 -9.26
CA PHE A 171 -9.99 2.04 -9.69
C PHE A 171 -9.82 3.28 -10.57
N SER A 172 -8.78 4.07 -10.27
CA SER A 172 -8.38 5.25 -11.05
C SER A 172 -6.86 5.26 -11.13
N GLY A 173 -6.32 5.15 -12.34
CA GLY A 173 -4.87 5.08 -12.59
C GLY A 173 -4.54 4.26 -13.83
N ALA A 174 -3.31 3.74 -13.88
CA ALA A 174 -2.82 2.83 -14.91
C ALA A 174 -2.56 1.44 -14.33
N PHE A 175 -2.87 0.41 -15.10
CA PHE A 175 -2.72 -1.00 -14.76
C PHE A 175 -2.00 -1.73 -15.89
N LEU A 176 -1.03 -2.56 -15.54
CA LEU A 176 -0.24 -3.34 -16.50
C LEU A 176 0.05 -4.72 -15.92
N VAL A 177 -0.11 -5.76 -16.74
CA VAL A 177 0.36 -7.11 -16.47
C VAL A 177 1.29 -7.53 -17.60
N ALA A 178 2.49 -7.98 -17.23
CA ALA A 178 3.45 -8.54 -18.16
C ALA A 178 3.73 -10.01 -17.84
N HIS A 179 4.05 -10.77 -18.88
CA HIS A 179 4.56 -12.13 -18.77
C HIS A 179 5.84 -12.23 -19.58
N GLN A 180 6.95 -12.58 -18.91
CA GLN A 180 8.28 -12.67 -19.52
C GLN A 180 8.67 -11.37 -20.26
N GLY A 181 8.54 -10.22 -19.59
CA GLY A 181 8.82 -8.90 -20.14
C GLY A 181 7.83 -8.39 -21.20
N LYS A 182 6.87 -9.21 -21.65
CA LYS A 182 5.87 -8.81 -22.64
C LYS A 182 4.57 -8.41 -21.96
N VAL A 183 4.07 -7.21 -22.26
CA VAL A 183 2.77 -6.75 -21.80
C VAL A 183 1.68 -7.65 -22.39
N ILE A 184 0.83 -8.20 -21.52
CA ILE A 184 -0.31 -9.04 -21.92
C ILE A 184 -1.67 -8.39 -21.61
N VAL A 185 -1.69 -7.41 -20.69
CA VAL A 185 -2.85 -6.56 -20.39
C VAL A 185 -2.36 -5.19 -19.98
N GLU A 186 -3.02 -4.16 -20.46
CA GLU A 186 -2.87 -2.81 -19.98
C GLU A 186 -4.21 -2.07 -20.03
N ARG A 187 -4.46 -1.22 -19.03
CA ARG A 187 -5.62 -0.33 -18.94
C ARG A 187 -5.23 0.96 -18.26
N ALA A 188 -5.93 2.03 -18.59
CA ALA A 188 -5.97 3.24 -17.80
C ALA A 188 -7.42 3.71 -17.72
N CYS A 189 -7.85 4.19 -16.55
CA CYS A 189 -9.20 4.71 -16.37
C CYS A 189 -9.27 5.63 -15.15
N GLY A 190 -10.42 6.27 -14.98
CA GLY A 190 -10.58 7.36 -14.02
C GLY A 190 -9.81 8.61 -14.45
N GLU A 191 -9.64 9.53 -13.50
CA GLU A 191 -9.06 10.85 -13.76
C GLU A 191 -7.69 10.97 -13.10
N ALA A 192 -6.71 11.44 -13.87
CA ALA A 192 -5.40 11.88 -13.38
C ALA A 192 -5.54 13.20 -12.63
N ASP A 193 -6.48 14.07 -13.03
CA ASP A 193 -6.84 15.31 -12.33
C ASP A 193 -8.36 15.47 -12.37
N LYS A 194 -9.01 15.37 -11.20
CA LYS A 194 -10.47 15.51 -11.03
C LYS A 194 -10.95 16.96 -11.14
N ARG A 195 -10.10 17.96 -10.89
CA ARG A 195 -10.47 19.38 -11.06
C ARG A 195 -10.44 19.76 -12.53
N GLY A 196 -9.41 19.29 -13.24
CA GLY A 196 -9.25 19.52 -14.67
C GLY A 196 -10.01 18.54 -15.56
N HIS A 197 -10.65 17.52 -14.99
CA HIS A 197 -11.26 16.39 -15.71
C HIS A 197 -10.29 15.72 -16.71
N VAL A 198 -9.02 15.61 -16.32
CA VAL A 198 -7.98 14.98 -17.14
C VAL A 198 -8.05 13.48 -16.91
N ALA A 199 -8.35 12.72 -17.96
CA ALA A 199 -8.38 11.26 -17.90
C ALA A 199 -6.98 10.67 -17.67
N ASN A 200 -6.90 9.57 -16.91
CA ASN A 200 -5.69 8.75 -16.90
C ASN A 200 -5.48 8.11 -18.28
N ASN A 201 -4.22 8.01 -18.68
CA ASN A 201 -3.74 7.23 -19.82
C ASN A 201 -2.50 6.41 -19.39
N LEU A 202 -1.97 5.57 -20.29
CA LEU A 202 -0.82 4.71 -19.99
C LEU A 202 0.49 5.47 -19.76
N ASP A 203 0.55 6.72 -20.23
CA ASP A 203 1.70 7.60 -20.04
C ASP A 203 1.56 8.50 -18.80
N THR A 204 0.48 8.35 -18.04
CA THR A 204 0.25 9.15 -16.84
C THR A 204 1.26 8.78 -15.77
N ARG A 205 1.98 9.78 -15.26
CA ARG A 205 3.00 9.59 -14.24
C ARG A 205 2.32 9.60 -12.88
N ILE A 206 2.42 8.51 -12.13
CA ILE A 206 1.76 8.32 -10.84
C ILE A 206 2.79 8.36 -9.73
N ASN A 207 2.44 8.99 -8.60
CA ASN A 207 3.32 9.08 -7.46
C ASN A 207 3.65 7.68 -6.93
N LEU A 208 4.93 7.37 -6.80
CA LEU A 208 5.41 6.02 -6.45
C LEU A 208 5.32 5.70 -4.96
N GLY A 209 5.16 6.70 -4.11
CA GLY A 209 5.32 6.52 -2.67
C GLY A 209 6.61 5.76 -2.35
N SER A 210 6.52 4.73 -1.51
CA SER A 210 7.69 3.96 -1.06
C SER A 210 8.30 3.01 -2.10
N ILE A 211 7.75 2.87 -3.31
CA ILE A 211 8.42 2.13 -4.39
C ILE A 211 9.80 2.77 -4.70
N ASN A 212 9.94 4.09 -4.50
CA ASN A 212 11.19 4.82 -4.70
C ASN A 212 12.39 4.26 -3.92
N LYS A 213 12.14 3.60 -2.78
CA LYS A 213 13.17 2.92 -1.98
C LYS A 213 13.95 1.88 -2.79
N ALA A 214 13.30 1.23 -3.76
CA ALA A 214 13.95 0.25 -4.63
C ALA A 214 15.09 0.86 -5.44
N PHE A 215 14.93 2.09 -5.95
CA PHE A 215 16.00 2.78 -6.68
C PHE A 215 17.17 3.14 -5.76
N THR A 216 16.88 3.61 -4.54
CA THR A 216 17.93 3.88 -3.54
C THR A 216 18.69 2.61 -3.17
N ALA A 217 17.99 1.48 -2.99
CA ALA A 217 18.64 0.20 -2.69
C ALA A 217 19.56 -0.26 -3.84
N VAL A 218 19.11 -0.13 -5.09
CA VAL A 218 19.92 -0.43 -6.28
C VAL A 218 21.16 0.47 -6.35
N ALA A 219 21.02 1.78 -6.09
CA ALA A 219 22.16 2.69 -6.09
C ALA A 219 23.21 2.31 -5.04
N VAL A 220 22.79 1.92 -3.83
CA VAL A 220 23.71 1.44 -2.79
C VAL A 220 24.38 0.13 -3.21
N ALA A 221 23.64 -0.80 -3.82
CA ALA A 221 24.18 -2.06 -4.30
C ALA A 221 25.22 -1.85 -5.43
N GLN A 222 24.95 -0.97 -6.42
CA GLN A 222 25.91 -0.59 -7.46
C GLN A 222 27.23 -0.06 -6.88
N LEU A 223 27.14 0.78 -5.84
CA LEU A 223 28.31 1.33 -5.16
C LEU A 223 29.07 0.26 -4.35
N ALA A 224 28.37 -0.70 -3.76
CA ALA A 224 28.98 -1.82 -3.07
C ALA A 224 29.72 -2.76 -4.05
N GLU A 225 29.11 -3.10 -5.19
CA GLU A 225 29.73 -3.95 -6.22
C GLU A 225 30.99 -3.31 -6.82
N THR A 226 30.98 -2.00 -7.00
CA THR A 226 32.13 -1.23 -7.49
C THR A 226 33.12 -0.86 -6.39
N GLN A 227 32.97 -1.42 -5.18
CA GLN A 227 33.84 -1.21 -4.03
C GLN A 227 34.00 0.27 -3.61
N ARG A 228 32.99 1.09 -3.94
CA ARG A 228 32.91 2.51 -3.55
C ARG A 228 32.39 2.71 -2.12
N LEU A 229 31.76 1.68 -1.57
CA LEU A 229 31.40 1.54 -0.16
C LEU A 229 31.39 0.06 0.23
N SER A 230 31.45 -0.23 1.53
CA SER A 230 31.14 -1.54 2.08
C SER A 230 29.83 -1.49 2.89
N LEU A 231 29.01 -2.53 2.78
CA LEU A 231 27.76 -2.63 3.56
C LEU A 231 28.00 -2.70 5.08
N SER A 232 29.22 -3.06 5.50
CA SER A 232 29.62 -3.09 6.91
C SER A 232 30.13 -1.75 7.45
N GLU A 233 30.36 -0.76 6.59
CA GLU A 233 30.82 0.56 7.03
C GLU A 233 29.77 1.24 7.92
N PRO A 234 30.20 1.92 8.98
CA PRO A 234 29.30 2.67 9.84
C PRO A 234 28.76 3.90 9.08
N LEU A 235 27.52 4.28 9.40
CA LEU A 235 26.87 5.44 8.79
C LEU A 235 27.65 6.75 9.05
N SER A 236 28.41 6.84 10.15
CA SER A 236 29.26 7.98 10.47
C SER A 236 30.32 8.31 9.42
N ASP A 237 30.68 7.34 8.56
CA ASP A 237 31.65 7.59 7.49
C ASP A 237 31.02 8.39 6.34
N PHE A 238 29.68 8.41 6.28
CA PHE A 238 28.92 9.04 5.19
C PHE A 238 28.21 10.33 5.58
N VAL A 239 27.87 10.49 6.86
CA VAL A 239 27.13 11.66 7.36
C VAL A 239 27.78 12.23 8.62
N ASP A 240 27.73 13.57 8.74
CA ASP A 240 28.25 14.29 9.90
C ASP A 240 27.17 14.52 10.98
N ASP A 241 27.57 15.12 12.10
CA ASP A 241 26.71 15.42 13.26
C ASP A 241 25.56 16.40 12.95
N SER A 242 25.63 17.08 11.81
CA SER A 242 24.53 17.93 11.35
C SER A 242 23.32 17.11 10.91
N TRP A 243 23.52 15.86 10.48
CA TRP A 243 22.47 14.94 10.06
C TRP A 243 21.97 14.02 11.16
N LEU A 244 22.88 13.39 11.90
CA LEU A 244 22.54 12.44 12.95
C LEU A 244 23.66 12.48 14.00
N PRO A 245 23.33 12.48 15.30
CA PRO A 245 24.35 12.45 16.36
C PRO A 245 25.38 11.34 16.13
N GLN A 246 26.66 11.69 16.21
CA GLN A 246 27.75 10.76 15.86
C GLN A 246 27.78 9.48 16.72
N ASP A 247 27.32 9.54 17.97
CA ASP A 247 27.17 8.37 18.84
C ASP A 247 26.10 7.39 18.33
N ILE A 248 25.06 7.89 17.66
CA ILE A 248 24.05 7.08 16.98
C ILE A 248 24.60 6.58 15.64
N ALA A 249 25.14 7.48 14.80
CA ALA A 249 25.59 7.15 13.45
C ALA A 249 26.69 6.07 13.43
N ARG A 250 27.61 6.07 14.41
CA ARG A 250 28.68 5.05 14.53
C ARG A 250 28.17 3.64 14.85
N ARG A 251 26.95 3.52 15.38
CA ARG A 251 26.37 2.22 15.79
C ARG A 251 25.56 1.55 14.69
N ILE A 252 25.28 2.27 13.60
CA ILE A 252 24.45 1.82 12.49
C ILE A 252 25.34 1.54 11.29
N THR A 253 25.16 0.40 10.64
CA THR A 253 25.83 0.10 9.34
C THR A 253 24.92 0.35 8.15
N VAL A 254 25.51 0.50 6.96
CA VAL A 254 24.75 0.60 5.69
C VAL A 254 23.82 -0.60 5.49
N ALA A 255 24.29 -1.82 5.81
CA ALA A 255 23.47 -3.05 5.76
C ALA A 255 22.22 -2.96 6.64
N GLN A 256 22.34 -2.40 7.85
CA GLN A 256 21.23 -2.26 8.77
C GLN A 256 20.20 -1.23 8.30
N LEU A 257 20.62 -0.20 7.56
CA LEU A 257 19.69 0.74 6.92
C LEU A 257 18.89 0.04 5.80
N LEU A 258 19.57 -0.68 4.91
CA LEU A 258 18.93 -1.44 3.82
C LEU A 258 17.92 -2.47 4.35
N ALA A 259 18.31 -3.20 5.40
CA ALA A 259 17.50 -4.22 6.05
C ALA A 259 16.42 -3.66 7.00
N MET A 260 16.33 -2.33 7.14
CA MET A 260 15.40 -1.66 8.07
C MET A 260 15.54 -2.18 9.52
N THR A 261 16.78 -2.42 9.94
CA THR A 261 17.13 -2.90 11.28
C THR A 261 18.05 -1.93 12.03
N SER A 262 18.25 -0.71 11.52
CA SER A 262 19.06 0.33 12.17
C SER A 262 18.51 0.79 13.53
N GLY A 263 17.23 0.52 13.80
CA GLY A 263 16.53 1.01 14.98
C GLY A 263 15.94 2.43 14.82
N LEU A 264 16.15 3.08 13.66
CA LEU A 264 15.54 4.36 13.33
C LEU A 264 14.07 4.18 12.90
N GLY A 265 13.23 5.17 13.21
CA GLY A 265 11.82 5.21 12.81
C GLY A 265 11.59 6.01 11.53
N SER A 266 10.44 6.66 11.45
CA SER A 266 10.10 7.58 10.36
C SER A 266 10.09 9.02 10.85
N TYR A 267 10.78 9.91 10.16
CA TYR A 267 10.72 11.36 10.44
C TYR A 267 9.34 11.97 10.11
N PHE A 268 8.45 11.20 9.45
CA PHE A 268 7.04 11.57 9.25
C PHE A 268 6.20 11.47 10.52
N ASP A 269 6.55 10.59 11.47
CA ASP A 269 5.69 10.28 12.62
C ASP A 269 5.46 11.51 13.54
N ASP A 270 6.49 12.35 13.68
CA ASP A 270 6.48 13.52 14.55
C ASP A 270 6.25 14.85 13.81
N ASN A 271 6.05 14.83 12.49
CA ASN A 271 6.02 16.03 11.67
C ASN A 271 4.81 16.09 10.73
N PRO A 272 4.08 17.22 10.67
CA PRO A 272 3.00 17.37 9.70
C PRO A 272 3.55 17.45 8.28
N MET A 273 2.87 16.82 7.32
CA MET A 273 3.30 16.80 5.91
C MET A 273 3.37 18.17 5.26
N SER A 274 2.61 19.14 5.77
CA SER A 274 2.70 20.54 5.33
C SER A 274 4.11 21.11 5.50
N ARG A 275 4.80 20.78 6.60
CA ARG A 275 6.18 21.23 6.86
C ARG A 275 7.17 20.65 5.85
N LEU A 276 6.93 19.42 5.38
CA LEU A 276 7.83 18.76 4.43
C LEU A 276 7.72 19.28 3.01
N ARG A 277 6.62 19.96 2.68
CA ARG A 277 6.46 20.60 1.37
C ARG A 277 7.35 21.81 1.18
N GLU A 278 7.78 22.43 2.27
CA GLU A 278 8.68 23.58 2.21
C GLU A 278 10.10 23.16 1.82
N ASN A 279 10.44 21.88 1.99
CA ASN A 279 11.75 21.33 1.66
C ASN A 279 11.91 21.19 0.14
N ARG A 280 12.99 21.76 -0.38
CA ARG A 280 13.35 21.77 -1.82
C ARG A 280 14.55 20.89 -2.12
N THR A 281 15.46 20.79 -1.16
CA THR A 281 16.70 20.02 -1.22
C THR A 281 16.71 18.97 -0.11
N LEU A 282 17.63 17.99 -0.20
CA LEU A 282 17.79 17.02 0.89
C LEU A 282 18.21 17.73 2.19
N ASP A 283 19.06 18.75 2.12
CA ASP A 283 19.57 19.49 3.28
C ASP A 283 18.46 20.15 4.11
N ASP A 284 17.32 20.50 3.50
CA ASP A 284 16.18 21.07 4.21
C ASP A 284 15.55 20.09 5.21
N TYR A 285 15.78 18.78 5.05
CA TYR A 285 15.31 17.73 5.96
C TYR A 285 16.21 17.56 7.19
N LYS A 286 17.40 18.17 7.20
CA LYS A 286 18.40 18.02 8.24
C LYS A 286 17.86 18.23 9.67
N PRO A 287 17.02 19.25 9.97
CA PRO A 287 16.44 19.41 11.31
C PRO A 287 15.55 18.23 11.75
N LEU A 288 14.89 17.57 10.78
CA LEU A 288 13.98 16.45 11.02
C LEU A 288 14.76 15.16 11.28
N ILE A 289 15.79 14.92 10.47
CA ILE A 289 16.66 13.73 10.60
C ILE A 289 17.49 13.82 11.88
N ARG A 290 18.04 15.00 12.21
CA ARG A 290 18.86 15.20 13.42
C ARG A 290 18.07 14.96 14.71
N ALA A 291 16.76 15.18 14.69
CA ALA A 291 15.88 14.95 15.83
C ALA A 291 15.54 13.46 16.07
N GLN A 292 15.90 12.56 15.15
CA GLN A 292 15.56 11.14 15.26
C GLN A 292 16.36 10.45 16.36
N THR A 293 15.69 9.54 17.06
CA THR A 293 16.28 8.68 18.10
C THR A 293 16.07 7.20 17.77
N LEU A 294 16.83 6.34 18.41
CA LEU A 294 16.71 4.89 18.24
C LEU A 294 15.52 4.34 19.03
N GLN A 295 14.59 3.69 18.32
CA GLN A 295 13.46 2.94 18.90
C GLN A 295 13.86 1.52 19.34
N ALA A 296 15.02 1.05 18.90
CA ALA A 296 15.66 -0.21 19.30
C ALA A 296 17.16 -0.16 19.04
N ALA A 297 17.92 -1.09 19.62
CA ALA A 297 19.33 -1.22 19.29
C ALA A 297 19.50 -1.64 17.80
N PRO A 298 20.52 -1.13 17.09
CA PRO A 298 20.78 -1.55 15.72
C PRO A 298 20.97 -3.07 15.60
N GLY A 299 20.32 -3.68 14.61
CA GLY A 299 20.28 -5.13 14.36
C GLY A 299 19.23 -5.91 15.18
N GLN A 300 18.56 -5.31 16.17
CA GLN A 300 17.71 -6.05 17.10
C GLN A 300 16.37 -6.50 16.52
N LYS A 301 15.72 -5.65 15.72
CA LYS A 301 14.41 -5.95 15.12
C LYS A 301 14.19 -5.11 13.86
N PHE A 302 13.29 -5.59 13.00
CA PHE A 302 12.81 -4.83 11.86
C PHE A 302 11.91 -3.67 12.31
N ILE A 303 12.22 -2.46 11.83
CA ILE A 303 11.40 -1.24 11.97
C ILE A 303 11.40 -0.57 10.61
N TYR A 304 10.24 -0.48 9.97
CA TYR A 304 10.11 0.23 8.70
C TYR A 304 10.55 1.69 8.89
N SER A 305 11.58 2.11 8.14
CA SER A 305 12.26 3.38 8.40
C SER A 305 12.44 4.21 7.14
N ASP A 306 11.67 5.29 7.06
CA ASP A 306 11.86 6.34 6.05
C ASP A 306 13.14 7.13 6.32
N THR A 307 13.44 7.42 7.60
CA THR A 307 14.70 8.04 8.00
C THR A 307 15.90 7.23 7.52
N GLY A 308 15.86 5.90 7.65
CA GLY A 308 16.94 5.01 7.24
C GLY A 308 17.19 5.05 5.73
N TYR A 309 16.13 5.02 4.92
CA TYR A 309 16.26 5.11 3.47
C TYR A 309 16.62 6.51 2.98
N PHE A 310 16.18 7.56 3.68
CA PHE A 310 16.63 8.92 3.42
C PHE A 310 18.16 9.02 3.60
N LEU A 311 18.68 8.49 4.72
CA LEU A 311 20.11 8.44 5.00
C LEU A 311 20.90 7.61 3.97
N LEU A 312 20.33 6.52 3.43
CA LEU A 312 20.93 5.79 2.32
C LEU A 312 21.10 6.65 1.06
N GLY A 313 20.20 7.60 0.80
CA GLY A 313 20.39 8.58 -0.25
C GLY A 313 21.62 9.46 -0.03
N LEU A 314 21.90 9.86 1.22
CA LEU A 314 23.11 10.60 1.57
C LEU A 314 24.38 9.75 1.44
N VAL A 315 24.31 8.47 1.81
CA VAL A 315 25.37 7.48 1.56
C VAL A 315 25.70 7.43 0.08
N VAL A 316 24.69 7.33 -0.79
CA VAL A 316 24.88 7.36 -2.25
C VAL A 316 25.60 8.64 -2.69
N GLN A 317 25.18 9.82 -2.21
CA GLN A 317 25.85 11.08 -2.58
C GLN A 317 27.31 11.11 -2.16
N LYS A 318 27.59 10.71 -0.92
CA LYS A 318 28.93 10.77 -0.35
C LYS A 318 29.87 9.75 -1.00
N ALA A 319 29.41 8.51 -1.17
CA ALA A 319 30.21 7.43 -1.74
C ALA A 319 30.47 7.62 -3.23
N SER A 320 29.49 8.12 -4.00
CA SER A 320 29.65 8.37 -5.44
C SER A 320 30.38 9.67 -5.76
N GLY A 321 30.15 10.72 -4.96
CA GLY A 321 30.52 12.11 -5.27
C GLY A 321 29.52 12.82 -6.20
N GLU A 322 28.39 12.19 -6.54
CA GLU A 322 27.34 12.73 -7.40
C GLU A 322 26.13 13.17 -6.56
N ASN A 323 25.34 14.13 -7.06
CA ASN A 323 24.04 14.41 -6.46
C ASN A 323 23.13 13.17 -6.57
N TYR A 324 22.32 12.89 -5.55
CA TYR A 324 21.50 11.66 -5.49
C TYR A 324 20.59 11.52 -6.71
N TYR A 325 19.90 12.60 -7.10
CA TYR A 325 18.97 12.57 -8.22
C TYR A 325 19.70 12.33 -9.55
N GLU A 326 20.87 12.93 -9.72
CA GLU A 326 21.71 12.71 -10.92
C GLU A 326 22.25 11.28 -10.97
N TYR A 327 22.68 10.73 -9.83
CA TYR A 327 23.14 9.35 -9.74
C TYR A 327 22.04 8.38 -10.18
N VAL A 328 20.83 8.50 -9.60
CA VAL A 328 19.69 7.63 -9.95
C VAL A 328 19.30 7.79 -11.42
N ARG A 329 19.24 9.01 -11.96
CA ARG A 329 18.94 9.23 -13.39
C ARG A 329 19.97 8.57 -14.31
N LYS A 330 21.26 8.75 -13.99
CA LYS A 330 22.37 8.32 -14.84
C LYS A 330 22.63 6.82 -14.78
N HIS A 331 22.52 6.21 -13.61
CA HIS A 331 22.93 4.83 -13.34
C HIS A 331 21.76 3.85 -13.19
N ILE A 332 20.52 4.34 -13.09
CA ILE A 332 19.33 3.50 -12.96
C ILE A 332 18.31 3.80 -14.05
N TYR A 333 17.75 5.02 -14.09
CA TYR A 333 16.67 5.32 -15.01
C TYR A 333 17.11 5.24 -16.47
N ARG A 334 18.23 5.89 -16.83
CA ARG A 334 18.73 5.88 -18.21
C ARG A 334 19.15 4.48 -18.68
N PRO A 335 19.94 3.68 -17.92
CA PRO A 335 20.27 2.32 -18.34
C PRO A 335 19.02 1.42 -18.48
N ALA A 336 18.06 1.53 -17.58
CA ALA A 336 16.80 0.79 -17.67
C ALA A 336 15.83 1.35 -18.73
N GLY A 337 16.12 2.48 -19.37
CA GLY A 337 15.23 3.10 -20.36
C GLY A 337 13.96 3.73 -19.76
N MET A 338 14.00 4.17 -18.50
CA MET A 338 12.89 4.78 -17.77
C MET A 338 12.80 6.29 -18.04
N THR A 339 12.28 6.68 -19.20
CA THR A 339 12.29 8.09 -19.65
C THR A 339 11.19 8.96 -19.04
N ASP A 340 10.22 8.36 -18.36
CA ASP A 340 9.08 9.03 -17.74
C ASP A 340 9.11 8.94 -16.20
N THR A 341 10.28 8.62 -15.65
CA THR A 341 10.50 8.47 -14.22
C THR A 341 11.45 9.52 -13.68
N ASP A 342 11.00 10.25 -12.66
CA ASP A 342 11.85 11.19 -11.94
C ASP A 342 11.24 11.60 -10.59
N SER A 343 12.07 12.23 -9.76
CA SER A 343 11.62 13.08 -8.66
C SER A 343 11.23 14.45 -9.21
N PHE A 344 10.08 14.53 -9.89
CA PHE A 344 9.54 15.79 -10.40
C PHE A 344 9.13 16.74 -9.27
N ASP A 345 9.19 18.04 -9.56
CA ASP A 345 8.59 19.08 -8.72
C ASP A 345 7.08 19.09 -8.96
N THR A 346 6.28 18.82 -7.92
CA THR A 346 4.82 18.73 -8.03
C THR A 346 4.13 20.07 -8.31
N GLU A 347 4.86 21.18 -8.24
CA GLU A 347 4.35 22.51 -8.57
C GLU A 347 4.61 22.92 -10.03
N ASP A 348 5.36 22.11 -10.80
CA ASP A 348 5.56 22.35 -12.23
C ASP A 348 4.38 21.77 -13.03
N PRO A 349 3.52 22.61 -13.62
CA PRO A 349 2.32 22.15 -14.34
C PRO A 349 2.65 21.50 -15.69
N SER A 350 3.88 21.59 -16.18
CA SER A 350 4.31 20.94 -17.43
C SER A 350 4.54 19.43 -17.27
N GLN A 351 4.64 18.98 -16.02
CA GLN A 351 4.88 17.59 -15.69
C GLN A 351 3.54 16.87 -15.70
N ARG A 352 3.39 15.83 -16.55
CA ARG A 352 2.18 14.99 -16.70
C ARG A 352 1.92 14.12 -15.45
N LEU A 353 1.85 14.74 -14.28
CA LEU A 353 1.73 14.11 -12.97
C LEU A 353 0.26 13.96 -12.59
N ALA A 354 -0.15 12.74 -12.25
CA ALA A 354 -1.44 12.53 -11.63
C ALA A 354 -1.51 13.22 -10.27
N VAL A 355 -2.65 13.80 -9.97
CA VAL A 355 -3.00 14.36 -8.68
C VAL A 355 -3.57 13.25 -7.81
N GLY A 356 -2.98 13.04 -6.64
CA GLY A 356 -3.55 12.10 -5.67
C GLY A 356 -4.80 12.69 -5.02
N TYR A 357 -5.82 11.86 -4.82
CA TYR A 357 -7.06 12.25 -4.15
C TYR A 357 -7.34 11.34 -2.97
N LEU A 358 -7.70 11.97 -1.85
CA LEU A 358 -8.25 11.32 -0.67
C LEU A 358 -9.73 11.64 -0.62
N ARG A 359 -10.56 10.65 -0.30
CA ARG A 359 -11.98 10.92 -0.09
C ARG A 359 -12.16 11.65 1.23
N SER A 360 -12.97 12.69 1.25
CA SER A 360 -13.29 13.36 2.49
C SER A 360 -14.17 12.45 3.36
N GLY A 361 -13.85 12.37 4.65
CA GLY A 361 -14.63 11.59 5.60
C GLY A 361 -16.05 12.11 5.76
N ASP A 362 -16.32 13.39 5.49
CA ASP A 362 -17.64 14.01 5.62
C ASP A 362 -18.53 13.90 4.36
N HIS A 363 -18.17 13.03 3.40
CA HIS A 363 -18.88 12.88 2.12
C HIS A 363 -18.87 14.11 1.19
N SER A 364 -18.06 15.14 1.46
CA SER A 364 -17.91 16.31 0.57
C SER A 364 -17.18 16.02 -0.76
N GLY A 365 -16.90 14.75 -1.05
CA GLY A 365 -16.27 14.31 -2.30
C GLY A 365 -14.79 14.02 -2.16
N TRP A 366 -13.99 14.50 -3.12
CA TRP A 366 -12.56 14.22 -3.23
C TRP A 366 -11.74 15.45 -2.85
N ARG A 367 -10.71 15.23 -2.03
CA ARG A 367 -9.73 16.24 -1.63
C ARG A 367 -8.36 15.84 -2.15
N GLU A 368 -7.68 16.78 -2.81
CA GLU A 368 -6.32 16.56 -3.27
C GLU A 368 -5.37 16.27 -2.11
N ASN A 369 -4.44 15.34 -2.30
CA ASN A 369 -3.41 15.00 -1.33
C ASN A 369 -2.13 15.82 -1.53
N ARG A 370 -2.12 16.82 -2.42
CA ARG A 370 -0.91 17.63 -2.70
C ARG A 370 -0.29 18.16 -1.41
N LEU A 371 -1.08 18.67 -0.47
CA LEU A 371 -0.60 19.18 0.83
C LEU A 371 -0.16 18.10 1.84
N GLN A 372 -0.31 16.82 1.49
CA GLN A 372 -0.02 15.65 2.33
C GLN A 372 1.15 14.82 1.79
N ILE A 373 1.87 15.32 0.80
CA ILE A 373 3.06 14.68 0.25
C ILE A 373 4.20 15.70 0.13
N PRO A 374 5.47 15.28 0.20
CA PRO A 374 6.59 16.13 -0.14
C PRO A 374 6.45 16.78 -1.52
N ARG A 375 7.05 17.96 -1.69
CA ARG A 375 6.99 18.72 -2.95
C ARG A 375 7.64 17.96 -4.12
N LYS A 376 8.67 17.17 -3.82
CA LYS A 376 9.45 16.35 -4.74
C LYS A 376 9.77 15.01 -4.07
N GLY A 377 9.94 13.96 -4.87
CA GLY A 377 10.39 12.65 -4.37
C GLY A 377 11.78 12.71 -3.73
N VAL A 378 11.95 11.99 -2.62
CA VAL A 378 13.17 11.88 -1.82
C VAL A 378 13.60 10.41 -1.72
N PRO A 379 14.82 10.09 -1.25
CA PRO A 379 15.37 8.73 -1.33
C PRO A 379 14.51 7.63 -0.69
N ASP A 380 13.67 7.98 0.28
CA ASP A 380 12.73 7.07 0.92
C ASP A 380 11.35 6.99 0.25
N GLY A 381 10.95 7.96 -0.58
CA GLY A 381 9.60 7.92 -1.14
C GLY A 381 9.21 9.08 -2.03
N GLY A 382 8.07 8.91 -2.71
CA GLY A 382 7.57 9.85 -3.69
C GLY A 382 8.22 9.62 -5.04
N GLY A 383 8.38 10.69 -5.82
CA GLY A 383 8.74 10.57 -7.23
C GLY A 383 7.57 10.04 -8.05
N TYR A 384 7.70 10.07 -9.38
CA TYR A 384 6.65 9.61 -10.28
C TYR A 384 7.24 8.74 -11.38
N SER A 385 6.43 7.80 -11.85
CA SER A 385 6.77 6.89 -12.96
C SER A 385 5.49 6.46 -13.69
N THR A 386 5.65 5.78 -14.81
CA THR A 386 4.57 5.08 -15.52
C THR A 386 4.65 3.58 -15.22
N ALA A 387 3.54 2.86 -15.44
CA ALA A 387 3.55 1.40 -15.30
C ALA A 387 4.58 0.73 -16.25
N HIS A 388 4.79 1.33 -17.43
CA HIS A 388 5.78 0.88 -18.41
C HIS A 388 7.21 1.05 -17.92
N ASP A 389 7.55 2.20 -17.32
CA ASP A 389 8.87 2.42 -16.75
C ASP A 389 9.17 1.47 -15.58
N LEU A 390 8.18 1.22 -14.72
CA LEU A 390 8.34 0.23 -13.65
C LEU A 390 8.55 -1.19 -14.19
N LEU A 391 7.91 -1.56 -15.30
CA LEU A 391 8.19 -2.83 -15.98
C LEU A 391 9.63 -2.87 -16.51
N ARG A 392 10.09 -1.78 -17.14
CA ARG A 392 11.47 -1.67 -17.64
C ARG A 392 12.49 -1.81 -16.50
N PHE A 393 12.25 -1.16 -15.37
CA PHE A 393 13.07 -1.32 -14.17
C PHE A 393 13.14 -2.78 -13.70
N ALA A 394 11.98 -3.43 -13.58
CA ALA A 394 11.89 -4.81 -13.11
C ALA A 394 12.64 -5.78 -14.05
N GLU A 395 12.52 -5.59 -15.38
CA GLU A 395 13.24 -6.39 -16.36
C GLU A 395 14.75 -6.10 -16.35
N ALA A 396 15.16 -4.83 -16.23
CA ALA A 396 16.58 -4.46 -16.12
C ALA A 396 17.25 -5.10 -14.88
N LEU A 397 16.57 -5.10 -13.73
CA LEU A 397 17.05 -5.81 -12.54
C LEU A 397 17.14 -7.32 -12.75
N LYS A 398 16.09 -7.93 -13.29
CA LYS A 398 16.05 -9.38 -13.50
C LYS A 398 17.12 -9.87 -14.47
N GLN A 399 17.53 -9.02 -15.41
CA GLN A 399 18.56 -9.32 -16.40
C GLN A 399 19.99 -9.02 -15.91
N GLY A 400 20.16 -8.56 -14.67
CA GLY A 400 21.47 -8.19 -14.14
C GLY A 400 22.06 -6.92 -14.77
N GLN A 401 21.21 -6.07 -15.36
CA GLN A 401 21.66 -4.86 -16.05
C GLN A 401 22.01 -3.74 -15.08
N LEU A 402 21.41 -3.75 -13.89
CA LEU A 402 21.57 -2.69 -12.90
C LEU A 402 22.48 -3.11 -11.74
N VAL A 403 22.28 -4.34 -11.24
CA VAL A 403 23.02 -5.04 -10.17
C VAL A 403 22.78 -6.54 -10.32
#